data_AF-A0A645CWS0-F1
#
_entry.id   AF-A0A645CWS0-F1
#
_cell.length_a   1.000
_cell.length_b   1.000
_cell.length_c   1.000
_cell.angle_alpha   90.00
_cell.angle_beta   90.00
_cell.angle_gamma   90.00
#
_symmetry.space_group_name_H-M   'P 1'
#
loop_
_entity.id
_entity.type
_entity.pdbx_description
1 polymer ?
#
loop_
_entity_poly.entity_id
_entity_poly.type
_entity_poly.pdbx_seq_one_letter_code
_entity_poly.pdbx_strand_id
1 'polypeptide(L)'
;MGYTLYYFPDGTTENLALSVISLYLFGILLIAVLLLGAVLFKNAYGPLLLTGAFLMVLFLWNLFPETAEWNPLVLASRNMDMLQGTLLLEELLKPLLMTELVIASSLFTAVRLFNKTAL
;
A
#
# COMPACT_ATOMS: atom_id res chain seq x y z
N MET A 1 -23.80 -9.35 -22.36
CA MET A 1 -22.57 -10.19 -22.35
C MET A 1 -21.62 -9.90 -23.52
N GLY A 2 -21.88 -8.92 -24.41
CA GLY A 2 -20.94 -8.60 -25.51
C GLY A 2 -19.71 -7.79 -25.09
N TYR A 3 -19.86 -6.83 -24.16
CA TYR A 3 -18.76 -6.00 -23.67
C TYR A 3 -17.63 -6.81 -23.02
N THR A 4 -17.99 -7.73 -22.11
CA THR A 4 -17.01 -8.56 -21.41
C THR A 4 -16.31 -9.52 -22.35
N LEU A 5 -17.02 -10.13 -23.30
CA LEU A 5 -16.42 -11.03 -24.30
C LEU A 5 -15.53 -10.28 -25.30
N TYR A 6 -15.83 -9.01 -25.61
CA TYR A 6 -15.03 -8.18 -26.51
C TYR A 6 -13.71 -7.72 -25.88
N TYR A 7 -13.72 -7.35 -24.59
CA TYR A 7 -12.51 -6.91 -23.88
C TYR A 7 -11.76 -8.04 -23.16
N PHE A 8 -12.44 -9.13 -22.83
CA PHE A 8 -11.89 -10.29 -22.12
C PHE A 8 -12.30 -11.59 -22.83
N PRO A 9 -11.81 -11.82 -24.06
CA PRO A 9 -12.19 -12.96 -24.87
C PRO A 9 -11.87 -14.30 -24.19
N ASP A 10 -10.80 -14.36 -23.38
CA ASP A 10 -10.35 -15.56 -22.68
C ASP A 10 -10.92 -15.70 -21.26
N GLY A 11 -11.65 -14.70 -20.76
CA GLY A 11 -12.37 -14.74 -19.47
C GLY A 11 -11.52 -14.87 -18.20
N THR A 12 -10.23 -15.22 -18.30
CA THR A 12 -9.32 -15.41 -17.16
C THR A 12 -8.12 -14.48 -17.24
N THR A 13 -7.92 -13.65 -16.23
CA THR A 13 -6.69 -12.86 -16.05
C THR A 13 -5.78 -13.59 -15.07
N GLU A 14 -4.73 -14.25 -15.59
CA GLU A 14 -3.86 -15.14 -14.81
C GLU A 14 -3.21 -14.45 -13.59
N ASN A 15 -2.92 -13.15 -13.70
CA ASN A 15 -2.24 -12.36 -12.66
C ASN A 15 -3.18 -11.56 -11.74
N LEU A 16 -4.48 -11.89 -11.75
CA LEU A 16 -5.49 -11.20 -10.94
C LEU A 16 -5.18 -11.29 -9.43
N ALA A 17 -4.79 -12.47 -8.96
CA ALA A 17 -4.52 -12.70 -7.54
C ALA A 17 -3.38 -11.81 -7.02
N LEU A 18 -2.26 -11.75 -7.76
CA LEU A 18 -1.11 -10.92 -7.41
C LEU A 18 -1.48 -9.43 -7.35
N SER A 19 -2.28 -8.97 -8.31
CA SER A 19 -2.77 -7.59 -8.37
C SER A 19 -3.66 -7.25 -7.17
N VAL A 20 -4.61 -8.13 -6.84
CA VAL A 20 -5.54 -7.92 -5.72
C VAL A 20 -4.83 -7.96 -4.37
N ILE A 21 -3.92 -8.92 -4.16
CA ILE A 21 -3.16 -9.06 -2.91
C ILE A 21 -2.26 -7.85 -2.69
N SER A 22 -1.59 -7.36 -3.73
CA SER A 22 -0.72 -6.16 -3.65
C SER A 22 -1.53 -4.93 -3.24
N LEU A 23 -2.68 -4.71 -3.89
CA LEU A 23 -3.57 -3.59 -3.55
C LEU A 23 -4.11 -3.72 -2.12
N TYR A 24 -4.49 -4.93 -1.69
CA TYR A 24 -4.98 -5.19 -0.35
C TYR A 24 -3.92 -4.90 0.71
N LEU A 25 -2.67 -5.34 0.48
CA LEU A 25 -1.56 -5.08 1.38
C LEU A 25 -1.24 -3.57 1.49
N PHE A 26 -1.33 -2.84 0.39
CA PHE A 26 -1.22 -1.38 0.41
C PHE A 26 -2.35 -0.74 1.24
N GLY A 27 -3.57 -1.28 1.17
CA GLY A 27 -4.67 -0.87 2.05
C GLY A 27 -4.34 -1.08 3.54
N ILE A 28 -3.77 -2.23 3.90
CA ILE A 28 -3.32 -2.53 5.28
C ILE A 28 -2.26 -1.53 5.74
N LEU A 29 -1.31 -1.15 4.87
CA LEU A 29 -0.30 -0.11 5.15
C LEU A 29 -0.96 1.21 5.55
N LEU A 30 -1.93 1.69 4.77
CA LEU A 30 -2.62 2.94 5.07
C LEU A 30 -3.39 2.84 6.40
N ILE A 31 -4.02 1.70 6.69
CA ILE A 31 -4.68 1.46 7.97
C ILE A 31 -3.67 1.47 9.12
N ALA A 32 -2.50 0.87 8.97
CA ALA A 32 -1.47 0.85 10.01
C ALA A 32 -0.97 2.28 10.34
N VAL A 33 -0.75 3.12 9.33
CA VAL A 33 -0.39 4.53 9.51
C VAL A 33 -1.53 5.33 10.14
N LEU A 34 -2.77 5.07 9.75
CA LEU A 34 -3.95 5.70 10.34
C LEU A 34 -4.09 5.35 11.82
N LEU A 35 -3.88 4.09 12.19
CA LEU A 35 -3.89 3.66 13.59
C LEU A 35 -2.77 4.31 14.41
N LEU A 36 -1.56 4.43 13.84
CA LEU A 36 -0.47 5.18 14.48
C LEU A 36 -0.89 6.64 14.73
N GLY A 37 -1.48 7.30 13.73
CA GLY A 37 -2.03 8.64 13.86
C GLY A 37 -3.09 8.74 14.95
N ALA A 38 -3.99 7.76 15.04
CA ALA A 38 -5.07 7.72 16.03
C ALA A 38 -4.56 7.73 17.47
N VAL A 39 -3.39 7.15 17.74
CA VAL A 39 -2.76 7.17 19.06
C VAL A 39 -1.94 8.45 19.28
N LEU A 40 -1.40 9.07 18.21
CA LEU A 40 -0.62 10.31 18.29
C LEU A 40 -1.48 11.56 18.49
N PHE A 41 -2.65 11.63 17.85
CA PHE A 41 -3.50 12.81 17.84
C PHE A 41 -4.74 12.62 18.72
N LYS A 42 -5.07 13.65 19.52
CA LYS A 42 -6.27 13.66 20.39
C LYS A 42 -7.57 14.04 19.67
N ASN A 43 -7.58 14.05 18.33
CA ASN A 43 -8.73 14.44 17.53
C ASN A 43 -8.89 13.52 16.30
N ALA A 44 -10.07 13.56 15.67
CA ALA A 44 -10.41 12.68 14.54
C ALA A 44 -9.74 13.09 13.21
N TYR A 45 -9.35 14.36 13.03
CA TYR A 45 -8.79 14.85 11.77
C TYR A 45 -7.29 14.59 11.62
N GLY A 46 -6.55 14.56 12.73
CA GLY A 46 -5.11 14.34 12.77
C GLY A 46 -4.66 13.03 12.11
N PRO A 47 -5.25 11.87 12.44
CA PRO A 47 -4.91 10.60 11.83
C PRO A 47 -5.17 10.58 10.31
N LEU A 48 -6.24 11.22 9.87
CA LEU A 48 -6.60 11.33 8.45
C LEU A 48 -5.59 12.21 7.69
N LEU A 49 -5.24 13.36 8.26
CA LEU A 49 -4.22 14.25 7.71
C LEU A 49 -2.84 13.58 7.65
N LEU A 50 -2.45 12.83 8.69
CA LEU A 50 -1.20 12.07 8.71
C LEU A 50 -1.18 11.04 7.59
N THR A 51 -2.25 10.26 7.43
CA THR A 51 -2.35 9.23 6.39
C THR A 51 -2.30 9.85 4.99
N GLY A 52 -3.00 10.96 4.77
CA GLY A 52 -2.95 11.71 3.52
C GLY A 52 -1.58 12.31 3.23
N ALA A 53 -0.91 12.88 4.24
CA ALA A 53 0.45 13.40 4.11
C ALA A 53 1.46 12.28 3.82
N PHE A 54 1.34 11.13 4.48
CA PHE A 54 2.14 9.94 4.20
C PHE A 54 1.97 9.50 2.74
N LEU A 55 0.73 9.41 2.25
CA LEU A 55 0.46 9.09 0.85
C LEU A 55 1.10 10.12 -0.10
N MET A 56 1.00 11.41 0.20
CA MET A 56 1.66 12.47 -0.58
C MET A 56 3.18 12.29 -0.61
N VAL A 57 3.81 11.93 0.51
CA VAL A 57 5.26 11.62 0.55
C VAL A 57 5.58 10.42 -0.35
N LEU A 58 4.75 9.37 -0.37
CA LEU A 58 4.94 8.25 -1.29
C LEU A 58 4.86 8.68 -2.75
N PHE A 59 3.94 9.58 -3.11
CA PHE A 59 3.88 10.14 -4.47
C PHE A 59 5.13 10.95 -4.83
N LEU A 60 5.64 11.77 -3.90
CA LEU A 60 6.86 12.54 -4.12
C LEU A 60 8.09 11.64 -4.23
N TRP A 61 8.16 10.57 -3.43
CA TRP A 61 9.22 9.57 -3.53
C TRP A 61 9.21 8.90 -4.92
N ASN A 62 8.03 8.61 -5.47
CA ASN A 62 7.92 8.00 -6.79
C ASN A 62 8.49 8.85 -7.94
N LEU A 63 8.78 10.15 -7.72
CA LEU A 63 9.43 11.01 -8.70
C LEU A 63 10.91 10.67 -8.92
N PHE A 64 11.53 9.92 -7.99
CA PHE A 64 12.95 9.56 -8.04
C PHE A 64 13.11 8.12 -8.59
N PRO A 65 13.45 7.94 -9.88
CA PRO A 65 13.45 6.63 -10.52
C PRO A 65 14.39 5.61 -9.87
N GLU A 66 15.54 6.07 -9.35
CA GLU A 66 16.53 5.21 -8.68
C GLU A 66 16.00 4.51 -7.43
N THR A 67 14.96 5.07 -6.80
CA THR A 67 14.41 4.55 -5.53
C THR A 67 12.94 4.15 -5.63
N ALA A 68 12.33 4.35 -6.81
CA ALA A 68 10.92 4.04 -7.06
C ALA A 68 10.60 2.55 -6.87
N GLU A 69 11.55 1.66 -7.17
CA GLU A 69 11.40 0.21 -6.96
C GLU A 69 11.22 -0.17 -5.49
N TRP A 70 11.65 0.65 -4.53
CA TRP A 70 11.44 0.37 -3.10
C TRP A 70 10.12 0.94 -2.57
N ASN A 71 9.43 1.75 -3.36
CA ASN A 71 8.30 2.52 -2.90
C ASN A 71 7.05 1.62 -2.75
N PRO A 72 6.42 1.55 -1.56
CA PRO A 72 5.17 0.83 -1.35
C PRO A 72 4.04 1.21 -2.31
N LEU A 73 4.07 2.43 -2.86
CA LEU A 73 3.08 2.92 -3.83
C LEU A 73 3.02 2.06 -5.10
N VAL A 74 4.09 1.34 -5.45
CA VAL A 74 4.12 0.41 -6.59
C VAL A 74 3.02 -0.64 -6.48
N LEU A 75 2.73 -1.12 -5.26
CA LEU A 75 1.71 -2.14 -4.99
C LEU A 75 0.29 -1.73 -5.42
N ALA A 76 0.01 -0.43 -5.45
CA ALA A 76 -1.28 0.13 -5.86
C ALA A 76 -1.23 0.80 -7.25
N SER A 77 -0.16 1.51 -7.57
CA SER A 77 -0.06 2.31 -8.79
C SER A 77 0.25 1.50 -10.05
N ARG A 78 0.97 0.38 -9.92
CA ARG A 78 1.33 -0.52 -11.05
C ARG A 78 0.38 -1.73 -11.15
N ASN A 79 -0.84 -1.60 -10.63
CA ASN A 79 -1.82 -2.70 -10.59
C ASN A 79 -2.20 -3.21 -11.99
N MET A 80 -2.31 -2.32 -12.99
CA MET A 80 -2.63 -2.73 -14.36
C MET A 80 -1.49 -3.56 -14.98
N ASP A 81 -0.24 -3.24 -14.67
CA ASP A 81 0.92 -3.95 -15.21
C ASP A 81 1.04 -5.35 -14.61
N MET A 82 0.65 -5.50 -13.34
CA MET A 82 0.48 -6.80 -12.72
C MET A 82 -0.59 -7.61 -13.47
N LEU A 83 -1.77 -7.04 -13.73
CA LEU A 83 -2.86 -7.72 -14.45
C LEU A 83 -2.43 -8.18 -15.86
N GLN A 84 -1.63 -7.37 -16.54
CA GLN A 84 -1.11 -7.66 -17.88
C GLN A 84 0.10 -8.62 -17.84
N GLY A 85 0.63 -8.95 -16.67
CA GLY A 85 1.82 -9.79 -16.53
C GLY A 85 3.12 -9.11 -16.98
N THR A 86 3.11 -7.78 -17.13
CA THR A 86 4.29 -6.98 -17.47
C THR A 86 5.12 -6.60 -16.24
N LEU A 87 4.59 -6.83 -15.04
CA LEU A 87 5.28 -6.68 -13.77
C LEU A 87 5.28 -8.02 -13.02
N LEU A 88 6.46 -8.60 -12.80
CA LEU A 88 6.59 -9.91 -12.16
C LEU A 88 6.67 -9.80 -10.62
N LEU A 89 6.38 -10.91 -9.93
CA LEU A 89 6.47 -10.97 -8.47
C LEU A 89 7.87 -10.65 -7.94
N GLU A 90 8.92 -11.01 -8.68
CA GLU A 90 10.32 -10.76 -8.32
C GLU A 90 10.63 -9.26 -8.23
N GLU A 91 10.03 -8.46 -9.10
CA GLU A 91 10.14 -6.99 -9.10
C GLU A 91 9.38 -6.37 -7.91
N LEU A 92 8.43 -7.10 -7.33
CA LEU A 92 7.63 -6.67 -6.20
C LEU A 92 8.23 -7.03 -4.84
N LEU A 93 9.33 -7.77 -4.78
CA LEU A 93 9.96 -8.13 -3.50
C LEU A 93 10.43 -6.92 -2.71
N LYS A 94 11.05 -5.94 -3.37
CA LYS A 94 11.50 -4.68 -2.74
C LYS A 94 10.36 -3.87 -2.13
N PRO A 95 9.28 -3.52 -2.87
CA PRO A 95 8.17 -2.76 -2.29
C PRO A 95 7.37 -3.58 -1.27
N LEU A 96 7.28 -4.91 -1.40
CA LEU A 96 6.67 -5.79 -0.40
C LEU A 96 7.41 -5.72 0.94
N LEU A 97 8.74 -5.87 0.91
CA LEU A 97 9.58 -5.77 2.11
C LEU A 97 9.44 -4.40 2.79
N MET A 98 9.47 -3.32 2.01
CA MET A 98 9.28 -1.97 2.57
C MET A 98 7.90 -1.79 3.19
N THR A 99 6.87 -2.33 2.56
CA THR A 99 5.50 -2.27 3.06
C THR A 99 5.37 -2.98 4.41
N GLU A 100 5.92 -4.20 4.51
CA GLU A 100 5.93 -4.97 5.75
C GLU A 100 6.68 -4.24 6.88
N LEU A 101 7.84 -3.66 6.58
CA LEU A 101 8.63 -2.88 7.55
C LEU A 101 7.88 -1.66 8.07
N VAL A 102 7.21 -0.91 7.19
CA VAL A 102 6.44 0.29 7.60
C VAL A 102 5.19 -0.10 8.39
N ILE A 103 4.50 -1.19 8.03
CA ILE A 103 3.39 -1.74 8.81
C ILE A 103 3.86 -2.12 10.21
N ALA A 104 4.91 -2.95 10.30
CA ALA A 104 5.42 -3.45 11.56
C ALA A 104 5.88 -2.31 12.49
N SER A 105 6.63 -1.34 11.95
CA SER A 105 7.10 -0.18 12.73
C SER A 105 5.96 0.74 13.17
N SER A 106 4.96 0.96 12.32
CA SER A 106 3.78 1.77 12.65
C SER A 106 2.97 1.14 13.77
N LEU A 107 2.65 -0.15 13.64
CA LEU A 107 1.89 -0.88 14.65
C LEU A 107 2.68 -1.03 15.97
N PHE A 108 3.97 -1.33 15.89
CA PHE A 108 4.84 -1.42 17.08
C PHE A 108 4.86 -0.10 17.86
N THR A 109 5.01 1.02 17.14
CA THR A 109 5.02 2.36 17.75
C THR A 109 3.64 2.71 18.32
N ALA A 110 2.56 2.40 17.60
CA ALA A 110 1.20 2.61 18.05
C ALA A 110 0.92 1.86 19.38
N VAL A 111 1.28 0.57 19.46
CA VAL A 111 1.12 -0.24 20.68
C VAL A 111 1.94 0.33 21.83
N ARG A 112 3.21 0.70 21.59
CA ARG A 112 4.07 1.30 22.61
C ARG A 112 3.51 2.61 23.17
N LEU A 113 2.94 3.46 22.31
CA LEU A 113 2.39 4.75 22.71
C LEU A 113 1.02 4.60 23.39
N PHE A 114 0.19 3.68 22.91
CA PHE A 114 -1.11 3.38 23.49
C PHE A 114 -0.95 2.88 24.93
N ASN A 115 -0.01 1.95 25.16
CA ASN A 115 0.27 1.41 26.50
C ASN A 115 0.82 2.47 27.48
N LYS A 116 1.48 3.52 26.99
CA LYS A 116 1.92 4.64 27.84
C LYS A 116 0.79 5.61 28.18
N THR A 117 -0.22 5.70 27.32
CA THR A 117 -1.35 6.61 27.49
C THR A 117 -2.43 6.03 28.42
N ALA A 118 -2.51 4.69 28.50
CA ALA A 118 -3.46 3.97 29.35
C ALA A 118 -3.03 3.81 30.82
N LEU A 119 -1.89 4.40 31.23
CA LEU A 119 -1.28 4.30 32.56
C LEU A 119 -1.24 5.69 33.20
#